data_AF-A0A1G6J6U8-F1
#
_entry.id   AF-A0A1G6J6U8-F1
#
_cell.length_a   1.000
_cell.length_b   1.000
_cell.length_c   1.000
_cell.angle_alpha   90.00
_cell.angle_beta   90.00
_cell.angle_gamma   90.00
#
_symmetry.space_group_name_H-M   'P 1'
#
loop_
_entity.id
_entity.type
_entity.pdbx_description
1 polymer ?
#
loop_
_entity_poly.entity_id
_entity_poly.type
_entity_poly.pdbx_seq_one_letter_code
_entity_poly.pdbx_strand_id
1 'polypeptide(L)'
;MVCNYFKQKAYGFVCLLIYLFFMTVTVLAIFETDFKPDLSLGKIMNERLKIAAADLQDIHLQPLHSLGQRSDDLVVYMSYNPKYKIRWRVVNDVPEDVEQFVGQVCGDLGYIHWKTATINVFKGSE
;
A
#
# COMPACT_ATOMS: atom_id res chain seq x y z
N MET A 1 0.68 -43.72 23.71
CA MET A 1 1.03 -42.90 22.52
C MET A 1 -0.19 -42.09 22.03
N VAL A 2 -0.83 -41.30 22.91
CA VAL A 2 -2.07 -40.54 22.57
C VAL A 2 -1.92 -39.03 22.84
N CYS A 3 -0.81 -38.59 23.46
CA CYS A 3 -0.60 -37.20 23.84
C CYS A 3 -0.08 -36.28 22.71
N ASN A 4 0.45 -36.83 21.61
CA ASN A 4 1.01 -36.03 20.50
C ASN A 4 -0.03 -35.61 19.45
N TYR A 5 -1.15 -36.33 19.33
CA TYR A 5 -2.18 -36.02 18.33
C TYR A 5 -3.03 -34.79 18.68
N PHE A 6 -3.19 -34.49 19.97
CA PHE A 6 -3.95 -33.33 20.43
C PHE A 6 -3.18 -32.00 20.27
N LYS A 7 -1.86 -32.03 20.46
CA LYS A 7 -1.00 -30.85 20.24
C LYS A 7 -1.03 -30.42 18.77
N GLN A 8 -0.93 -31.35 17.82
CA GLN A 8 -0.86 -31.03 16.39
C GLN A 8 -2.16 -30.41 15.84
N LYS A 9 -3.34 -30.81 16.34
CA LYS A 9 -4.62 -30.16 16.00
C LYS A 9 -4.73 -28.74 16.59
N ALA A 10 -4.22 -28.52 17.80
CA ALA A 10 -4.20 -27.18 18.41
C ALA A 10 -3.29 -26.22 17.62
N TYR A 11 -2.09 -26.65 17.21
CA TYR A 11 -1.22 -25.80 16.37
C TYR A 11 -1.78 -25.57 14.97
N GLY A 12 -2.43 -26.56 14.36
CA GLY A 12 -3.11 -26.38 13.07
C GLY A 12 -4.28 -25.40 13.14
N PHE A 13 -5.08 -25.43 14.21
CA PHE A 13 -6.23 -24.53 14.39
C PHE A 13 -5.81 -23.11 14.79
N VAL A 14 -4.77 -22.96 15.61
CA VAL A 14 -4.18 -21.65 15.95
C VAL A 14 -3.50 -21.03 14.72
N CYS A 15 -2.79 -21.81 13.90
CA CYS A 15 -2.22 -21.34 12.64
C CYS A 15 -3.32 -20.94 11.62
N LEU A 16 -4.40 -21.73 11.52
CA LEU A 16 -5.55 -21.41 10.67
C LEU A 16 -6.30 -20.16 11.16
N LEU A 17 -6.42 -19.94 12.48
CA LEU A 17 -7.03 -18.74 13.06
C LEU A 17 -6.16 -17.49 12.88
N ILE A 18 -4.83 -17.60 12.92
CA ILE A 18 -3.92 -16.46 12.66
C ILE A 18 -4.00 -16.02 11.19
N TYR A 19 -4.14 -16.97 10.25
CA TYR A 19 -4.31 -16.66 8.82
C TYR A 19 -5.70 -16.11 8.44
N LEU A 20 -6.65 -16.04 9.38
CA LEU A 20 -8.04 -15.65 9.11
C LEU A 20 -8.39 -14.18 9.46
N PHE A 21 -7.45 -13.40 10.00
CA PHE A 21 -7.67 -12.01 10.42
C PHE A 21 -6.63 -11.02 9.86
N PHE A 22 -5.78 -11.44 8.92
CA PHE A 22 -4.72 -10.58 8.40
C PHE A 22 -5.18 -9.82 7.17
N MET A 23 -5.09 -8.49 7.21
CA MET A 23 -5.26 -7.65 6.03
C MET A 23 -4.00 -7.75 5.16
N THR A 24 -4.12 -8.02 3.86
CA THR A 24 -2.94 -8.01 2.97
C THR A 24 -2.63 -6.58 2.56
N VAL A 25 -1.45 -6.07 2.90
CA VAL A 25 -0.99 -4.74 2.46
C VAL A 25 0.05 -4.92 1.36
N THR A 26 -0.19 -4.29 0.21
CA THR A 26 0.74 -4.27 -0.93
C THR A 26 1.04 -2.84 -1.33
N VAL A 27 2.32 -2.47 -1.38
CA VAL A 27 2.75 -1.14 -1.85
C VAL A 27 3.58 -1.27 -3.13
N LEU A 28 3.10 -0.68 -4.22
CA LEU A 28 3.75 -0.76 -5.53
C LEU A 28 4.42 0.57 -5.91
N ALA A 29 5.72 0.51 -6.19
CA ALA A 29 6.48 1.61 -6.76
C ALA A 29 6.33 1.65 -8.30
N ILE A 30 5.66 2.69 -8.81
CA ILE A 30 5.48 2.96 -10.24
C ILE A 30 6.63 3.86 -10.72
N PHE A 31 7.48 3.33 -11.60
CA PHE A 31 8.63 4.06 -12.16
C PHE A 31 8.29 4.80 -13.46
N GLU A 32 7.22 4.41 -14.16
CA GLU A 32 6.75 5.17 -15.31
C GLU A 32 6.24 6.54 -14.83
N THR A 33 6.89 7.59 -15.32
CA THR A 33 6.56 8.98 -15.01
C THR A 33 6.34 9.76 -16.30
N ASP A 34 5.58 10.84 -16.21
CA ASP A 34 5.28 11.78 -17.30
C ASP A 34 6.45 12.72 -17.63
N PHE A 35 7.53 12.63 -16.85
CA PHE A 35 8.76 13.38 -17.03
C PHE A 35 9.94 12.42 -17.15
N LYS A 36 11.01 12.85 -17.81
CA LYS A 36 12.22 12.05 -17.97
C LYS A 36 13.39 12.69 -17.22
N PRO A 37 13.78 12.16 -16.04
CA PRO A 37 15.00 12.60 -15.39
C PRO A 37 16.23 12.14 -16.17
N ASP A 38 17.37 12.79 -15.94
CA ASP A 38 18.66 12.29 -16.42
C ASP A 38 18.90 10.86 -15.93
N LEU A 39 19.62 10.05 -16.72
CA LEU A 39 19.75 8.61 -16.48
C LEU A 39 20.28 8.25 -15.08
N SER A 40 21.28 8.99 -14.59
CA SER A 40 21.86 8.79 -13.26
C SER A 40 20.87 9.14 -12.15
N LEU A 41 20.16 10.25 -12.31
CA LEU A 41 19.14 10.69 -11.36
C LEU A 41 17.96 9.71 -11.32
N GLY A 42 17.50 9.24 -12.49
CA GLY A 42 16.42 8.27 -12.60
C GLY A 42 16.71 6.96 -11.86
N LYS A 43 17.94 6.45 -11.94
CA LYS A 43 18.36 5.26 -11.18
C LYS A 43 18.27 5.48 -9.67
N ILE A 44 18.78 6.61 -9.18
CA ILE A 44 18.75 6.95 -7.75
C ILE A 44 17.32 7.13 -7.26
N MET A 45 16.48 7.81 -8.05
CA MET A 45 15.07 8.00 -7.75
C MET A 45 14.34 6.67 -7.65
N ASN A 46 14.50 5.77 -8.63
CA ASN A 46 13.84 4.47 -8.62
C ASN A 46 14.24 3.64 -7.39
N GLU A 47 15.52 3.66 -7.02
CA GLU A 47 15.98 2.91 -5.84
C GLU A 47 15.40 3.49 -4.54
N ARG A 48 15.36 4.82 -4.41
CA ARG A 48 14.73 5.49 -3.27
C ARG A 48 13.24 5.21 -3.18
N LEU A 49 12.54 5.16 -4.31
CA LEU A 49 11.11 4.86 -4.34
C LEU A 49 10.82 3.41 -3.94
N LYS A 50 11.66 2.45 -4.35
CA LYS A 50 11.56 1.06 -3.91
C LYS A 50 11.70 0.93 -2.40
N ILE A 51 12.73 1.56 -1.84
CA ILE A 51 12.97 1.55 -0.38
C ILE A 51 11.78 2.19 0.33
N ALA A 52 11.33 3.36 -0.12
CA ALA A 52 10.18 4.04 0.46
C ALA A 52 8.88 3.21 0.40
N ALA A 53 8.67 2.45 -0.69
CA ALA A 53 7.52 1.55 -0.82
C ALA A 53 7.61 0.35 0.14
N ALA A 54 8.79 -0.25 0.27
CA ALA A 54 9.04 -1.34 1.22
C ALA A 54 8.86 -0.85 2.67
N ASP A 55 9.44 0.29 3.03
CA ASP A 55 9.30 0.88 4.36
C ASP A 55 7.84 1.22 4.68
N LEU A 56 7.11 1.79 3.70
CA LEU A 56 5.69 2.08 3.87
C LEU A 56 4.90 0.80 4.17
N GLN A 57 5.15 -0.29 3.44
CA GLN A 57 4.49 -1.57 3.64
C GLN A 57 4.85 -2.22 4.98
N ASP A 58 6.14 -2.43 5.21
CA ASP A 58 6.63 -3.35 6.24
C ASP A 58 6.74 -2.69 7.62
N ILE A 59 6.84 -1.36 7.67
CA ILE A 59 7.04 -0.60 8.90
C ILE A 59 5.79 0.24 9.19
N HIS A 60 5.44 1.14 8.28
CA HIS A 60 4.46 2.19 8.58
C HIS A 60 3.01 1.71 8.52
N LEU A 61 2.69 0.80 7.60
CA LEU A 61 1.38 0.18 7.48
C LEU A 61 1.27 -1.16 8.21
N GLN A 62 2.29 -1.55 8.97
CA GLN A 62 2.24 -2.78 9.78
C GLN A 62 1.01 -2.88 10.70
N PRO A 63 0.51 -1.81 11.34
CA PRO A 63 -0.66 -1.89 12.20
C PRO A 63 -1.92 -2.39 11.49
N LEU A 64 -2.05 -2.10 10.19
CA LEU A 64 -3.19 -2.51 9.36
C LEU A 64 -3.28 -4.02 9.19
N HIS A 65 -2.16 -4.73 9.24
CA HIS A 65 -2.14 -6.18 9.22
C HIS A 65 -2.84 -6.81 10.44
N SER A 66 -2.87 -6.11 11.57
CA SER A 66 -3.43 -6.61 12.84
C SER A 66 -4.90 -6.21 13.06
N LEU A 67 -5.43 -5.33 12.20
CA LEU A 67 -6.77 -4.73 12.33
C LEU A 67 -7.82 -5.40 11.44
N GLY A 68 -7.44 -6.40 10.65
CA GLY A 68 -8.28 -6.93 9.58
C GLY A 68 -9.49 -7.74 10.02
N GLN A 69 -10.69 -7.28 9.64
CA GLN A 69 -11.77 -8.19 9.26
C GLN A 69 -11.50 -8.75 7.86
N ARG A 70 -11.55 -10.08 7.78
CA ARG A 70 -11.43 -11.09 6.72
C ARG A 70 -11.47 -10.78 5.19
N SER A 71 -11.50 -9.55 4.66
CA SER A 71 -11.70 -9.37 3.20
C SER A 71 -10.96 -8.27 2.46
N ASP A 72 -10.33 -7.31 3.14
CA ASP A 72 -9.97 -6.08 2.45
C ASP A 72 -8.47 -6.05 2.15
N ASP A 73 -8.04 -6.51 0.97
CA ASP A 73 -6.66 -6.24 0.55
C ASP A 73 -6.46 -4.72 0.44
N LEU A 74 -5.33 -4.18 0.87
CA LEU A 74 -4.95 -2.78 0.67
C LEU A 74 -3.85 -2.71 -0.37
N VAL A 75 -4.10 -2.01 -1.48
CA VAL A 75 -3.11 -1.76 -2.52
C VAL A 75 -2.84 -0.26 -2.63
N VAL A 76 -1.60 0.13 -2.34
CA VAL A 76 -1.14 1.52 -2.43
C VAL A 76 -0.16 1.66 -3.58
N TYR A 77 -0.41 2.61 -4.48
CA TYR A 77 0.55 2.98 -5.52
C TYR A 77 1.36 4.18 -5.07
N MET A 78 2.68 4.11 -5.28
CA MET A 78 3.61 5.21 -5.08
C MET A 78 4.30 5.57 -6.39
N SER A 79 4.53 6.85 -6.62
CA SER A 79 5.24 7.34 -7.80
C SER A 79 5.87 8.70 -7.51
N TYR A 80 6.72 9.21 -8.39
CA TYR A 80 7.15 10.60 -8.34
C TYR A 80 6.22 11.48 -9.18
N ASN A 81 6.06 12.73 -8.74
CA ASN A 81 5.52 13.80 -9.59
C ASN A 81 6.68 14.57 -10.30
N PRO A 82 6.37 15.48 -11.25
CA PRO A 82 7.40 16.27 -11.95
C PRO A 82 8.27 17.16 -11.05
N LYS A 83 7.89 17.37 -9.79
CA LYS A 83 8.69 18.11 -8.78
C LYS A 83 9.53 17.17 -7.90
N TYR A 84 9.68 15.90 -8.31
CA TYR A 84 10.40 14.84 -7.61
C TYR A 84 9.89 14.58 -6.17
N LYS A 85 8.62 14.88 -5.91
CA LYS A 85 7.95 14.52 -4.66
C LYS A 85 7.23 13.18 -4.83
N ILE A 86 7.34 12.32 -3.82
CA ILE A 86 6.60 11.06 -3.76
C ILE A 86 5.12 11.40 -3.62
N ARG A 87 4.31 10.75 -4.46
CA ARG A 87 2.85 10.79 -4.40
C ARG A 87 2.31 9.37 -4.18
N TRP A 88 1.16 9.27 -3.53
CA TRP A 88 0.56 7.99 -3.16
C TRP A 88 -0.94 7.97 -3.45
N ARG A 89 -1.52 6.80 -3.67
CA ARG A 89 -2.98 6.60 -3.69
C ARG A 89 -3.33 5.17 -3.34
N VAL A 90 -4.48 4.97 -2.69
CA VAL A 90 -5.13 3.66 -2.69
C VAL A 90 -5.77 3.42 -4.07
N VAL A 91 -5.69 2.20 -4.59
CA VAL A 91 -6.20 1.86 -5.93
C VAL A 91 -7.37 0.89 -5.95
N ASN A 92 -7.70 0.32 -4.81
CA ASN A 92 -8.87 -0.53 -4.61
C ASN A 92 -9.78 0.07 -3.54
N ASP A 93 -11.03 -0.35 -3.53
CA ASP A 93 -11.97 0.10 -2.49
C ASP A 93 -11.56 -0.50 -1.15
N VAL A 94 -11.46 0.34 -0.11
CA VAL A 94 -11.22 -0.05 1.28
C VAL A 94 -12.11 0.80 2.21
N PRO A 95 -12.32 0.37 3.46
CA PRO A 95 -13.03 1.17 4.46
C PRO A 95 -12.42 2.57 4.65
N GLU A 96 -13.26 3.56 4.94
CA GLU A 96 -12.86 4.98 5.07
C GLU A 96 -11.80 5.20 6.15
N ASP A 97 -11.87 4.45 7.26
CA ASP A 97 -10.89 4.49 8.34
C ASP A 97 -9.51 3.98 7.88
N VAL A 98 -9.46 2.98 7.01
CA VAL A 98 -8.22 2.50 6.37
C VAL A 98 -7.64 3.58 5.46
N GLU A 99 -8.45 4.19 4.59
CA GLU A 99 -7.99 5.30 3.74
C GLU A 99 -7.47 6.48 4.56
N GLN A 100 -8.17 6.84 5.63
CA GLN A 100 -7.78 7.92 6.53
C GLN A 100 -6.46 7.61 7.23
N PHE A 101 -6.28 6.38 7.72
CA PHE A 101 -5.03 5.93 8.35
C PHE A 101 -3.86 5.99 7.38
N VAL A 102 -4.01 5.44 6.16
CA VAL A 102 -2.97 5.53 5.12
C VAL A 102 -2.66 6.99 4.80
N GLY A 103 -3.69 7.85 4.75
CA GLY A 103 -3.55 9.27 4.49
C GLY A 103 -2.79 10.03 5.56
N GLN A 104 -3.05 9.74 6.84
CA GLN A 104 -2.30 10.29 7.95
C GLN A 104 -0.83 9.85 7.90
N VAL A 105 -0.58 8.55 7.80
CA VAL A 105 0.78 7.98 7.74
C VAL A 105 1.59 8.57 6.58
N CYS A 106 1.00 8.60 5.38
CA CYS A 106 1.67 9.16 4.21
C CYS A 106 1.89 10.68 4.32
N GLY A 107 0.95 11.40 4.97
CA GLY A 107 1.09 12.82 5.28
C GLY A 107 2.26 13.11 6.21
N ASP A 108 2.42 12.32 7.27
CA ASP A 108 3.52 12.43 8.25
C ASP A 108 4.89 12.15 7.60
N LEU A 109 4.94 11.29 6.58
CA LEU A 109 6.13 11.03 5.75
C LEU A 109 6.39 12.11 4.69
N GLY A 110 5.48 13.08 4.54
CA GLY A 110 5.58 14.16 3.55
C GLY A 110 5.22 13.74 2.12
N TYR A 111 4.51 12.62 1.94
CA TYR A 111 4.03 12.15 0.65
C TYR A 111 2.73 12.87 0.26
N ILE A 112 2.54 13.06 -1.04
CA ILE A 112 1.41 13.84 -1.57
C ILE A 112 0.30 12.92 -2.04
N HIS A 113 -0.94 13.17 -1.65
CA HIS A 113 -2.06 12.40 -2.17
C HIS A 113 -2.21 12.60 -3.69
N TRP A 114 -2.16 11.50 -4.45
CA TRP A 114 -2.32 11.45 -5.89
C TRP A 114 -3.81 11.44 -6.23
N LYS A 115 -4.41 12.63 -6.19
CA LYS A 115 -5.74 12.86 -6.74
C LYS A 115 -5.68 12.62 -8.24
N THR A 116 -6.39 11.61 -8.76
CA THR A 116 -6.67 11.54 -10.20
C THR A 116 -7.41 12.83 -10.54
N ALA A 117 -6.90 13.64 -11.47
CA ALA A 117 -7.74 14.66 -12.06
C ALA A 117 -8.95 13.91 -12.63
N THR A 118 -10.12 14.19 -12.08
CA THR A 118 -11.40 13.73 -12.60
C THR A 118 -11.35 13.87 -14.11
N ILE A 119 -11.66 12.77 -14.80
CA ILE A 119 -11.87 12.72 -16.25
C ILE A 119 -12.48 14.04 -16.69
N ASN A 120 -11.79 14.77 -17.58
CA ASN A 120 -12.36 15.91 -18.26
C ASN A 120 -13.62 15.42 -18.97
N VAL A 121 -14.78 15.60 -18.34
CA VAL A 121 -16.07 15.47 -19.00
C VAL A 121 -16.09 16.59 -20.03
N PHE A 122 -15.64 16.30 -21.24
CA PHE A 122 -15.96 17.10 -22.41
C PHE A 122 -17.48 17.10 -22.51
N LYS A 123 -18.12 18.15 -21.98
CA LYS A 123 -19.46 18.51 -22.43
C LYS A 123 -19.32 18.85 -23.91
N GLY A 124 -19.69 17.89 -24.77
CA GLY A 124 -20.02 18.20 -26.15
C GLY A 124 -21.13 19.24 -26.12
N SER A 125 -20.81 20.43 -26.63
CA SER A 125 -21.81 21.43 -26.97
C SER A 125 -22.54 20.92 -28.21
N GLU A 126 -23.82 20.59 -28.07
CA GLU A 126 -24.78 20.74 -29.17
C GLU A 126 -25.02 22.23 -29.46
#